data_AF-A0A813HFF3-F1
#
_entry.id   AF-A0A813HFF3-F1
#
_cell.length_a   1.000
_cell.length_b   1.000
_cell.length_c   1.000
_cell.angle_alpha   90.00
_cell.angle_beta   90.00
_cell.angle_gamma   90.00
#
_symmetry.space_group_name_H-M   'P 1'
#
loop_
_entity.id
_entity.type
_entity.pdbx_description
1 polymer ?
#
loop_
_entity_poly.entity_id
_entity_poly.type
_entity_poly.pdbx_seq_one_letter_code
_entity_poly.pdbx_strand_id
1 'polypeptide(L)'
;MVATVRRRLKLISNEEPAGMTVGSIDIIAVGTTNACKVAAVDAAVRGYEVSGANFLDFAAIETHQVSSEVSAQPMTLDETYRGAMNRARNAYAQARAGNSSAVILALGIESGLNWSTVDGRAYDVCVCSAFDGTTFNQGMSCSFEIPPLVLRFVLEEGMDLAQASNAAGVSSNPKLGEAEGLIGILSRGRITRLDYTKQAIEMALMFLDSASLYARPATALPNAVKSTTETASRLATDSLATPLRRLARSKSFSATPTERSALSEASRLDADRRDCIARLCSALRGRCGVPFELPVASLLAVFGAAFGESGPSSNCRDCSHRVDSGGRRTVVVEGRDAVDAFLADSPIAASIGKFILAHDGVSSAQLQVDRAKGQSCLASSL
;
A
#
# COMPACT_ATOMS: atom_id res chain seq x y z
N MET A 1 20.58 35.70 -26.95
CA MET A 1 19.52 35.58 -25.92
C MET A 1 19.84 34.49 -24.88
N VAL A 2 21.10 34.33 -24.46
CA VAL A 2 21.58 33.22 -23.59
C VAL A 2 22.28 33.74 -22.31
N ALA A 3 22.23 35.05 -22.03
CA ALA A 3 22.98 35.67 -20.94
C ALA A 3 22.17 36.02 -19.67
N THR A 4 20.84 35.80 -19.65
CA THR A 4 19.97 36.34 -18.58
C THR A 4 19.58 35.31 -17.50
N VAL A 5 19.78 34.01 -17.74
CA VAL A 5 19.33 32.97 -16.79
C VAL A 5 20.35 32.64 -15.70
N ARG A 6 21.65 32.96 -15.89
CA ARG A 6 22.72 32.63 -14.92
C ARG A 6 22.94 33.65 -13.80
N ARG A 7 22.17 34.74 -13.73
CA ARG A 7 22.36 35.81 -12.73
C ARG A 7 21.42 35.78 -11.52
N ARG A 8 20.61 34.72 -11.36
CA ARG A 8 19.70 34.56 -10.21
C ARG A 8 20.09 33.45 -9.22
N LEU A 9 21.32 32.94 -9.29
CA LEU A 9 21.83 31.87 -8.41
C LEU A 9 22.96 32.34 -7.47
N LYS A 10 23.10 33.65 -7.24
CA LYS A 10 24.19 34.22 -6.42
C LYS A 10 23.77 35.29 -5.42
N LEU A 11 22.55 35.17 -4.88
CA LEU A 11 22.04 36.00 -3.78
C LEU A 11 21.24 35.15 -2.79
N ILE A 12 21.88 34.10 -2.25
CA ILE A 12 21.55 33.55 -0.93
C ILE A 12 22.89 33.17 -0.29
N SER A 13 23.68 34.19 0.05
CA SER A 13 24.68 34.09 1.11
C SER A 13 24.15 34.85 2.31
N ASN A 14 22.99 34.41 2.79
CA ASN A 14 22.53 34.69 4.13
C ASN A 14 22.63 33.34 4.82
N GLU A 15 23.28 33.29 5.98
CA GLU A 15 23.31 32.12 6.84
C GLU A 15 21.92 31.47 6.82
N GLU A 16 21.85 30.22 6.35
CA GLU A 16 20.61 29.46 6.37
C GLU A 16 20.08 29.53 7.81
N PRO A 17 18.81 29.92 8.02
CA PRO A 17 18.26 29.89 9.37
C PRO A 17 18.48 28.49 9.93
N ALA A 18 18.85 28.39 11.20
CA ALA A 18 19.17 27.13 11.89
C ALA A 18 17.93 26.22 11.94
N GLY A 19 17.59 25.62 10.79
CA GLY A 19 16.59 24.58 10.66
C GLY A 19 17.14 23.28 11.22
N MET A 20 16.25 22.43 11.69
CA MET A 20 16.61 21.08 12.09
C MET A 20 17.29 20.38 10.91
N THR A 21 18.46 19.80 11.16
CA THR A 21 19.20 18.98 10.20
C THR A 21 19.30 17.54 10.70
N VAL A 22 19.45 16.57 9.79
CA VAL A 22 19.53 15.14 10.14
C VAL A 22 20.56 14.88 11.24
N GLY A 23 21.78 15.42 11.12
CA GLY A 23 22.86 15.21 12.09
C GLY A 23 22.70 15.93 13.43
N SER A 24 21.65 16.75 13.60
CA SER A 24 21.34 17.40 14.87
C SER A 24 20.28 16.68 15.69
N ILE A 25 19.63 15.65 15.14
CA ILE A 25 18.50 14.96 15.78
C ILE A 25 19.03 13.82 16.66
N ASP A 26 18.65 13.81 17.93
CA ASP A 26 18.96 12.75 18.88
C ASP A 26 17.88 11.66 18.91
N ILE A 27 16.61 12.04 18.71
CA ILE A 27 15.45 11.15 18.84
C ILE A 27 14.44 11.36 17.71
N ILE A 28 14.03 10.26 17.08
CA ILE A 28 12.85 10.18 16.22
C ILE A 28 11.70 9.58 17.02
N ALA A 29 10.81 10.42 17.54
CA ALA A 29 9.68 10.01 18.37
C ALA A 29 8.45 9.68 17.50
N VAL A 30 8.02 8.42 17.48
CA VAL A 30 6.95 7.92 16.59
C VAL A 30 5.65 7.73 17.37
N GLY A 31 4.59 8.45 17.00
CA GLY A 31 3.28 8.43 17.69
C GLY A 31 2.39 7.21 17.39
N THR A 32 2.98 6.04 17.24
CA THR A 32 2.26 4.76 17.06
C THR A 32 3.14 3.57 17.43
N THR A 33 2.54 2.49 17.92
CA THR A 33 3.19 1.17 18.08
C THR A 33 2.75 0.15 17.03
N ASN A 34 2.06 0.57 15.96
CA ASN A 34 1.67 -0.32 14.87
C ASN A 34 2.93 -0.81 14.12
N ALA A 35 3.16 -2.12 14.09
CA ALA A 35 4.38 -2.72 13.57
C ALA A 35 4.67 -2.33 12.11
N CYS A 36 3.66 -2.27 11.24
CA CYS A 36 3.85 -1.87 9.85
C CYS A 36 4.24 -0.38 9.72
N LYS A 37 3.65 0.51 10.53
CA LYS A 37 3.99 1.94 10.52
C LYS A 37 5.40 2.17 11.08
N VAL A 38 5.77 1.46 12.14
CA VAL A 38 7.13 1.53 12.73
C VAL A 38 8.16 1.00 11.73
N ALA A 39 7.89 -0.12 11.05
CA ALA A 39 8.76 -0.64 10.00
C ALA A 39 8.90 0.33 8.82
N ALA A 40 7.85 1.08 8.48
CA ALA A 40 7.93 2.12 7.46
C ALA A 40 8.79 3.31 7.90
N VAL A 41 8.77 3.69 9.18
CA VAL A 41 9.70 4.69 9.73
C VAL A 41 11.13 4.19 9.66
N ASP A 42 11.41 2.98 10.15
CA ASP A 42 12.75 2.39 10.08
C ASP A 42 13.27 2.33 8.63
N ALA A 43 12.42 1.89 7.69
CA ALA A 43 12.77 1.86 6.26
C ALA A 43 12.99 3.25 5.64
N ALA A 44 12.19 4.25 6.01
CA ALA A 44 12.36 5.63 5.53
C ALA A 44 13.68 6.22 6.06
N VAL A 45 13.90 6.10 7.37
CA VAL A 45 15.05 6.64 8.09
C VAL A 45 16.37 5.99 7.61
N ARG A 46 16.39 4.66 7.42
CA ARG A 46 17.54 3.94 6.83
C ARG A 46 17.81 4.33 5.39
N GLY A 47 16.76 4.53 4.61
CA GLY A 47 16.88 4.90 3.19
C GLY A 47 17.20 6.38 2.96
N TYR A 48 17.19 7.20 4.01
CA TYR A 48 17.44 8.63 3.93
C TYR A 48 18.94 8.90 4.02
N GLU A 49 19.58 9.04 2.87
CA GLU A 49 20.97 9.42 2.74
C GLU A 49 21.06 10.82 2.15
N VAL A 50 21.50 11.79 2.94
CA VAL A 50 21.69 13.17 2.49
C VAL A 50 23.08 13.63 2.88
N SER A 51 23.85 14.05 1.88
CA SER A 51 25.24 14.50 2.06
C SER A 51 26.16 13.50 2.78
N GLY A 52 25.86 12.19 2.65
CA GLY A 52 26.65 11.11 3.26
C GLY A 52 26.37 10.83 4.74
N ALA A 53 25.31 11.41 5.32
CA ALA A 53 24.87 11.12 6.68
C ALA A 53 23.55 10.32 6.67
N ASN A 54 23.45 9.32 7.54
CA ASN A 54 22.21 8.59 7.81
C ASN A 54 21.64 9.05 9.16
N PHE A 55 20.31 9.09 9.30
CA PHE A 55 19.69 9.38 10.60
C PHE A 55 20.17 8.44 11.70
N LEU A 56 20.34 7.14 11.41
CA LEU A 56 20.68 6.14 12.42
C LEU A 56 22.12 6.26 12.95
N ASP A 57 22.94 7.10 12.32
CA ASP A 57 24.26 7.44 12.87
C ASP A 57 24.13 8.32 14.12
N PHE A 58 22.99 9.00 14.31
CA PHE A 58 22.80 10.05 15.33
C PHE A 58 21.52 9.90 16.16
N ALA A 59 20.46 9.33 15.59
CA ALA A 59 19.13 9.35 16.20
C ALA A 59 18.63 7.95 16.61
N ALA A 60 18.07 7.85 17.82
CA ALA A 60 17.31 6.69 18.28
C ALA A 60 15.84 6.80 17.86
N ILE A 61 15.23 5.69 17.43
CA ILE A 61 13.78 5.62 17.17
C ILE A 61 13.08 5.23 18.48
N GLU A 62 12.18 6.08 18.97
CA GLU A 62 11.34 5.81 20.14
C GLU A 62 9.87 5.73 19.72
N THR A 63 9.18 4.63 20.04
CA THR A 63 7.76 4.47 19.71
C THR A 63 6.87 4.75 20.90
N HIS A 64 5.86 5.59 20.71
CA HIS A 64 4.93 6.02 21.75
C HIS A 64 3.49 5.65 21.38
N GLN A 65 2.81 4.90 22.25
CA GLN A 65 1.37 4.68 22.11
C GLN A 65 0.62 5.92 22.58
N VAL A 66 0.11 6.72 21.64
CA VAL A 66 -0.55 8.00 21.89
C VAL A 66 -1.90 8.11 21.19
N SER A 67 -2.77 8.95 21.74
CA SER A 67 -4.07 9.27 21.14
C SER A 67 -3.90 10.16 19.89
N SER A 68 -4.75 9.94 18.88
CA SER A 68 -4.94 10.86 17.75
C SER A 68 -5.97 11.96 18.03
N GLU A 69 -6.79 11.79 19.08
CA GLU A 69 -7.86 12.73 19.46
C GLU A 69 -8.87 13.01 18.32
N VAL A 70 -8.97 12.09 17.37
CA VAL A 70 -9.97 12.06 16.29
C VAL A 70 -10.61 10.67 16.21
N SER A 71 -11.58 10.48 15.31
CA SER A 71 -12.22 9.16 15.15
C SER A 71 -11.23 8.07 14.74
N ALA A 72 -11.56 6.82 15.05
CA ALA A 72 -10.73 5.67 14.69
C ALA A 72 -10.61 5.47 13.16
N GLN A 73 -11.64 5.90 12.42
CA GLN A 73 -11.65 5.96 10.96
C GLN A 73 -11.91 7.40 10.53
N PRO A 74 -10.86 8.23 10.38
CA PRO A 74 -11.02 9.60 9.91
C PRO A 74 -11.75 9.63 8.57
N MET A 75 -12.81 10.45 8.49
CA MET A 75 -13.71 10.49 7.33
C MET A 75 -13.39 11.63 6.37
N THR A 76 -12.44 12.49 6.73
CA THR A 76 -11.98 13.62 5.91
C THR A 76 -10.47 13.76 5.95
N LEU A 77 -9.91 14.37 4.90
CA LEU A 77 -8.48 14.67 4.85
C LEU A 77 -8.06 15.60 6.00
N ASP A 78 -8.86 16.62 6.32
CA ASP A 78 -8.59 17.54 7.43
C ASP A 78 -8.57 16.83 8.79
N GLU A 79 -9.44 15.85 8.99
CA GLU A 79 -9.44 15.03 10.21
C GLU A 79 -8.20 14.13 10.27
N THR A 80 -7.80 13.57 9.13
CA THR A 80 -6.58 12.76 9.02
C THR A 80 -5.34 13.59 9.36
N TYR A 81 -5.25 14.83 8.85
CA TYR A 81 -4.20 15.79 9.22
C TYR A 81 -4.20 16.09 10.71
N ARG A 82 -5.36 16.39 11.30
CA ARG A 82 -5.49 16.65 12.75
C ARG A 82 -5.02 15.44 13.57
N GLY A 83 -5.44 14.23 13.21
CA GLY A 83 -5.00 13.00 13.86
C GLY A 83 -3.49 12.80 13.81
N ALA A 84 -2.88 12.97 12.64
CA ALA A 84 -1.42 12.90 12.47
C ALA A 84 -0.69 13.97 13.31
N MET A 85 -1.14 15.22 13.29
CA MET A 85 -0.54 16.30 14.09
C MET A 85 -0.64 16.05 15.59
N ASN A 86 -1.78 15.54 16.07
CA ASN A 86 -1.98 15.23 17.47
C ASN A 86 -1.07 14.08 17.93
N ARG A 87 -0.96 13.02 17.12
CA ARG A 87 0.00 11.93 17.37
C ARG A 87 1.44 12.43 17.47
N ALA A 88 1.86 13.27 16.53
CA ALA A 88 3.22 13.83 16.52
C ALA A 88 3.47 14.69 17.78
N ARG A 89 2.53 15.58 18.12
CA ARG A 89 2.62 16.44 19.32
C ARG A 89 2.68 15.61 20.61
N ASN A 90 1.85 14.58 20.72
CA ASN A 90 1.78 13.73 21.90
C ASN A 90 3.03 12.87 22.04
N ALA A 91 3.58 12.35 20.93
CA ALA A 91 4.87 11.63 20.94
C ALA A 91 6.02 12.55 21.33
N TYR A 92 6.08 13.76 20.78
CA TYR A 92 7.08 14.77 21.16
C TYR A 92 7.05 15.07 22.66
N ALA A 93 5.85 15.26 23.22
CA ALA A 93 5.70 15.54 24.65
C ALA A 93 6.20 14.37 25.53
N GLN A 94 5.94 13.12 25.13
CA GLN A 94 6.45 11.94 25.85
C GLN A 94 7.97 11.82 25.77
N ALA A 95 8.56 11.93 24.58
CA ALA A 95 10.01 11.89 24.41
C ALA A 95 10.70 13.03 25.17
N ARG A 96 10.15 14.25 25.11
CA ARG A 96 10.68 15.42 25.83
C ARG A 96 10.62 15.27 27.35
N ALA A 97 9.60 14.57 27.87
CA ALA A 97 9.52 14.25 29.29
C ALA A 97 10.58 13.22 29.73
N GLY A 98 10.97 12.30 28.83
CA GLY A 98 12.06 11.34 29.05
C GLY A 98 13.46 11.94 28.94
N ASN A 99 13.65 12.91 28.05
CA ASN A 99 14.92 13.60 27.83
C ASN A 99 14.71 15.07 27.43
N SER A 100 14.82 15.98 28.40
CA SER A 100 14.51 17.39 28.18
C SER A 100 15.53 18.13 27.31
N SER A 101 16.77 17.63 27.20
CA SER A 101 17.84 18.22 26.40
C SER A 101 17.92 17.70 24.95
N ALA A 102 17.29 16.56 24.65
CA ALA A 102 17.38 15.95 23.32
C ALA A 102 16.76 16.84 22.22
N VAL A 103 17.35 16.83 21.03
CA VAL A 103 16.74 17.34 19.82
C VAL A 103 15.82 16.26 19.27
N ILE A 104 14.52 16.54 19.25
CA ILE A 104 13.47 15.54 18.95
C ILE A 104 12.77 15.93 17.65
N LEU A 105 12.72 14.99 16.71
CA LEU A 105 11.80 15.03 15.58
C LEU A 105 10.67 14.04 15.85
N ALA A 106 9.44 14.52 16.00
CA ALA A 106 8.30 13.64 16.24
C ALA A 106 7.50 13.37 14.97
N LEU A 107 7.14 12.12 14.72
CA LEU A 107 6.36 11.67 13.58
C LEU A 107 5.00 11.16 14.03
N GLY A 108 3.93 11.75 13.51
CA GLY A 108 2.56 11.26 13.68
C GLY A 108 2.01 10.76 12.35
N ILE A 109 1.50 9.53 12.33
CA ILE A 109 1.10 8.84 11.10
C ILE A 109 -0.37 8.41 11.22
N GLU A 110 -1.23 8.93 10.35
CA GLU A 110 -2.66 8.63 10.36
C GLU A 110 -3.18 8.35 8.94
N SER A 111 -4.03 7.33 8.80
CA SER A 111 -4.71 7.02 7.55
C SER A 111 -6.18 7.38 7.67
N GLY A 112 -6.81 7.78 6.57
CA GLY A 112 -8.20 8.20 6.57
C GLY A 112 -8.76 8.40 5.17
N LEU A 113 -10.05 8.70 5.10
CA LEU A 113 -10.76 8.90 3.84
C LEU A 113 -10.69 10.36 3.38
N ASN A 114 -10.54 10.52 2.07
CA ASN A 114 -10.73 11.77 1.34
C ASN A 114 -11.78 11.58 0.26
N TRP A 115 -12.60 12.61 0.01
CA TRP A 115 -13.73 12.52 -0.91
C TRP A 115 -13.51 13.40 -2.14
N SER A 116 -13.76 12.82 -3.31
CA SER A 116 -13.81 13.59 -4.56
C SER A 116 -15.09 14.42 -4.62
N THR A 117 -14.95 15.73 -4.78
CA THR A 117 -16.08 16.64 -5.01
C THR A 117 -16.63 16.55 -6.43
N VAL A 118 -15.95 15.86 -7.34
CA VAL A 118 -16.34 15.70 -8.75
C VAL A 118 -17.34 14.56 -8.92
N ASP A 119 -17.10 13.43 -8.27
CA ASP A 119 -17.88 12.20 -8.48
C ASP A 119 -18.25 11.46 -7.19
N GLY A 120 -17.94 12.02 -6.02
CA GLY A 120 -18.35 11.48 -4.71
C GLY A 120 -17.61 10.22 -4.28
N ARG A 121 -16.55 9.81 -5.00
CA ARG A 121 -15.74 8.64 -4.62
C ARG A 121 -14.89 8.92 -3.39
N ALA A 122 -14.71 7.90 -2.56
CA ALA A 122 -13.81 7.94 -1.40
C ALA A 122 -12.46 7.32 -1.74
N TYR A 123 -11.40 7.93 -1.23
CA TYR A 123 -10.03 7.50 -1.40
C TYR A 123 -9.36 7.39 -0.03
N ASP A 124 -8.62 6.32 0.21
CA ASP A 124 -7.79 6.21 1.41
C ASP A 124 -6.42 6.84 1.17
N VAL A 125 -5.91 7.57 2.17
CA VAL A 125 -4.66 8.33 2.14
C VAL A 125 -4.03 8.36 3.53
N CYS A 126 -2.69 8.28 3.56
CA CYS A 126 -1.92 8.35 4.78
C CYS A 126 -1.24 9.70 4.85
N VAL A 127 -1.36 10.35 6.00
CA VAL A 127 -0.66 11.58 6.34
C VAL A 127 0.42 11.24 7.36
N CYS A 128 1.64 11.69 7.11
CA CYS A 128 2.67 11.82 8.12
C CYS A 128 2.85 13.31 8.47
N SER A 129 2.86 13.62 9.76
CA SER A 129 3.13 14.94 10.30
C SER A 129 4.45 14.89 11.07
N ALA A 130 5.46 15.57 10.55
CA ALA A 130 6.78 15.72 11.17
C ALA A 130 6.81 17.01 11.99
N PHE A 131 7.06 16.90 13.29
CA PHE A 131 7.03 18.00 14.25
C PHE A 131 8.38 18.19 14.93
N ASP A 132 8.98 19.37 14.75
CA ASP A 132 10.29 19.73 15.31
C ASP A 132 10.21 20.37 16.71
N GLY A 133 9.01 20.42 17.31
CA GLY A 133 8.72 21.14 18.56
C GLY A 133 8.10 22.52 18.35
N THR A 134 8.15 23.05 17.13
CA THR A 134 7.62 24.37 16.77
C THR A 134 6.71 24.34 15.54
N THR A 135 7.11 23.63 14.48
CA THR A 135 6.42 23.58 13.18
C THR A 135 6.09 22.17 12.76
N PHE A 136 4.98 22.02 12.02
CA PHE A 136 4.53 20.75 11.45
C PHE A 136 4.77 20.72 9.94
N ASN A 137 5.61 19.81 9.47
CA ASN A 137 5.81 19.53 8.05
C ASN A 137 5.03 18.27 7.66
N GLN A 138 4.28 18.39 6.57
CA GLN A 138 3.28 17.41 6.20
C GLN A 138 3.72 16.62 4.98
N GLY A 139 3.53 15.31 5.02
CA GLY A 139 3.68 14.42 3.88
C GLY A 139 2.44 13.57 3.70
N MET A 140 2.09 13.29 2.46
CA MET A 140 1.00 12.38 2.11
C MET A 140 1.53 11.23 1.27
N SER A 141 0.95 10.07 1.45
CA SER A 141 1.09 8.96 0.51
C SER A 141 0.30 9.26 -0.78
N CYS A 142 0.45 8.38 -1.76
CA CYS A 142 -0.55 8.19 -2.81
C CYS A 142 -1.92 7.87 -2.18
N SER A 143 -2.98 8.17 -2.92
CA SER A 143 -4.34 7.79 -2.55
C SER A 143 -4.87 6.72 -3.49
N PHE A 144 -5.75 5.84 -3.01
CA PHE A 144 -6.41 4.83 -3.83
C PHE A 144 -7.91 4.78 -3.53
N GLU A 145 -8.71 4.52 -4.56
CA GLU A 145 -10.17 4.46 -4.44
C GLU A 145 -10.60 3.28 -3.58
N ILE A 146 -11.53 3.53 -2.65
CA ILE A 146 -12.14 2.47 -1.84
C ILE A 146 -13.25 1.77 -2.63
N PRO A 147 -13.23 0.43 -2.74
CA PRO A 147 -14.29 -0.32 -3.40
C PRO A 147 -15.67 0.01 -2.79
N PRO A 148 -16.72 0.23 -3.62
CA PRO A 148 -18.04 0.62 -3.12
C PRO A 148 -18.61 -0.34 -2.07
N LEU A 149 -18.33 -1.64 -2.19
CA LEU A 149 -18.78 -2.64 -1.21
C LEU A 149 -18.13 -2.44 0.16
N VAL A 150 -16.83 -2.16 0.21
CA VAL A 150 -16.10 -1.87 1.46
C VAL A 150 -16.61 -0.56 2.05
N LEU A 151 -16.73 0.47 1.21
CA LEU A 151 -17.20 1.80 1.64
C LEU A 151 -18.60 1.74 2.27
N ARG A 152 -19.47 0.87 1.77
CA ARG A 152 -20.81 0.66 2.35
C ARG A 152 -20.75 0.29 3.83
N PHE A 153 -19.89 -0.67 4.21
CA PHE A 153 -19.73 -1.07 5.61
C PHE A 153 -19.17 0.06 6.49
N VAL A 154 -18.26 0.87 5.96
CA VAL A 154 -17.76 2.06 6.66
C VAL A 154 -18.89 3.05 6.94
N LEU A 155 -19.72 3.35 5.93
CA LEU A 155 -20.76 4.37 6.03
C LEU A 155 -22.00 3.93 6.81
N GLU A 156 -22.46 2.70 6.59
CA GLU A 156 -23.72 2.21 7.14
C GLU A 156 -23.53 1.55 8.51
N GLU A 157 -22.38 0.93 8.76
CA GLU A 157 -22.11 0.16 9.98
C GLU A 157 -21.06 0.81 10.88
N GLY A 158 -20.48 1.95 10.48
CA GLY A 158 -19.49 2.69 11.27
C GLY A 158 -18.17 1.94 11.46
N MET A 159 -17.88 0.98 10.59
CA MET A 159 -16.68 0.15 10.64
C MET A 159 -15.43 0.93 10.19
N ASP A 160 -14.28 0.60 10.76
CA ASP A 160 -13.00 1.01 10.16
C ASP A 160 -12.74 0.24 8.85
N LEU A 161 -11.77 0.71 8.05
CA LEU A 161 -11.46 0.08 6.77
C LEU A 161 -11.02 -1.39 6.88
N ALA A 162 -10.36 -1.80 7.98
CA ALA A 162 -9.97 -3.19 8.16
C ALA A 162 -11.18 -4.06 8.45
N GLN A 163 -12.05 -3.64 9.37
CA GLN A 163 -13.33 -4.28 9.69
C GLN A 163 -14.23 -4.36 8.46
N ALA A 164 -14.41 -3.24 7.75
CA ALA A 164 -15.21 -3.16 6.53
C ALA A 164 -14.67 -4.07 5.42
N SER A 165 -13.34 -4.18 5.28
CA SER A 165 -12.72 -5.08 4.29
C SER A 165 -12.98 -6.55 4.63
N ASN A 166 -12.98 -6.90 5.92
CA ASN A 166 -13.33 -8.24 6.37
C ASN A 166 -14.83 -8.53 6.13
N ALA A 167 -15.70 -7.61 6.51
CA ALA A 167 -17.15 -7.74 6.33
C ALA A 167 -17.54 -7.82 4.83
N ALA A 168 -16.81 -7.12 3.97
CA ALA A 168 -16.98 -7.16 2.51
C ALA A 168 -16.43 -8.44 1.85
N GLY A 169 -15.75 -9.32 2.60
CA GLY A 169 -15.12 -10.52 2.05
C GLY A 169 -13.88 -10.23 1.19
N VAL A 170 -13.28 -9.04 1.33
CA VAL A 170 -12.04 -8.66 0.64
C VAL A 170 -10.81 -9.22 1.36
N SER A 171 -10.90 -9.39 2.69
CA SER A 171 -9.89 -10.03 3.52
C SER A 171 -10.56 -10.93 4.56
N SER A 172 -9.81 -11.87 5.11
CA SER A 172 -10.16 -12.62 6.32
C SER A 172 -9.21 -12.33 7.48
N ASN A 173 -8.26 -11.41 7.28
CA ASN A 173 -7.27 -11.03 8.28
C ASN A 173 -7.87 -9.96 9.23
N PRO A 174 -8.17 -10.29 10.50
CA PRO A 174 -8.70 -9.31 11.45
C PRO A 174 -7.71 -8.20 11.78
N LYS A 175 -6.42 -8.41 11.50
CA LYS A 175 -5.33 -7.44 11.69
C LYS A 175 -4.84 -6.86 10.37
N LEU A 176 -5.71 -6.73 9.36
CA LEU A 176 -5.39 -6.07 8.08
C LEU A 176 -4.78 -4.66 8.29
N GLY A 177 -5.20 -3.97 9.36
CA GLY A 177 -4.66 -2.71 9.87
C GLY A 177 -3.16 -2.71 10.21
N GLU A 178 -2.58 -3.87 10.52
CA GLU A 178 -1.21 -4.06 10.99
C GLU A 178 -0.36 -4.91 10.03
N ALA A 179 -0.98 -5.43 8.95
CA ALA A 179 -0.37 -6.33 7.98
C ALA A 179 -0.32 -5.69 6.57
N GLU A 180 -0.77 -6.39 5.53
CA GLU A 180 -0.67 -5.97 4.13
C GLU A 180 -1.51 -4.72 3.78
N GLY A 181 -2.51 -4.40 4.60
CA GLY A 181 -3.45 -3.30 4.36
C GLY A 181 -4.37 -3.55 3.17
N LEU A 182 -5.47 -2.78 3.09
CA LEU A 182 -6.39 -2.86 1.95
C LEU A 182 -5.67 -2.55 0.64
N ILE A 183 -4.73 -1.59 0.63
CA ILE A 183 -3.91 -1.27 -0.54
C ILE A 183 -3.07 -2.45 -1.03
N GLY A 184 -2.50 -3.25 -0.12
CA GLY A 184 -1.73 -4.44 -0.47
C GLY A 184 -2.60 -5.48 -1.18
N ILE A 185 -3.84 -5.66 -0.72
CA ILE A 185 -4.80 -6.56 -1.34
C ILE A 185 -5.23 -6.04 -2.73
N LEU A 186 -5.70 -4.79 -2.80
CA LEU A 186 -6.23 -4.22 -4.04
C LEU A 186 -5.17 -4.04 -5.12
N SER A 187 -3.94 -3.68 -4.72
CA SER A 187 -2.82 -3.54 -5.65
C SER A 187 -2.20 -4.88 -6.05
N ARG A 188 -2.58 -5.99 -5.41
CA ARG A 188 -1.95 -7.32 -5.54
C ARG A 188 -0.46 -7.27 -5.18
N GLY A 189 -0.14 -6.59 -4.09
CA GLY A 189 1.23 -6.43 -3.57
C GLY A 189 2.16 -5.56 -4.42
N ARG A 190 1.65 -4.88 -5.47
CA ARG A 190 2.46 -3.91 -6.24
C ARG A 190 2.79 -2.66 -5.42
N ILE A 191 1.90 -2.29 -4.50
CA ILE A 191 2.12 -1.25 -3.49
C ILE A 191 1.68 -1.85 -2.15
N THR A 192 2.63 -2.07 -1.26
CA THR A 192 2.35 -2.57 0.09
C THR A 192 1.95 -1.44 1.03
N ARG A 193 1.36 -1.78 2.18
CA ARG A 193 1.11 -0.80 3.25
C ARG A 193 2.39 -0.12 3.75
N LEU A 194 3.51 -0.86 3.77
CA LEU A 194 4.83 -0.33 4.09
C LEU A 194 5.22 0.73 3.07
N ASP A 195 5.17 0.44 1.76
CA ASP A 195 5.53 1.41 0.70
C ASP A 195 4.67 2.68 0.79
N TYR A 196 3.36 2.49 0.93
CA TYR A 196 2.38 3.56 1.07
C TYR A 196 2.64 4.44 2.30
N THR A 197 2.97 3.85 3.44
CA THR A 197 3.27 4.61 4.66
C THR A 197 4.64 5.29 4.57
N LYS A 198 5.64 4.58 4.05
CA LYS A 198 7.01 5.09 3.83
C LYS A 198 6.98 6.33 2.95
N GLN A 199 6.18 6.32 1.88
CA GLN A 199 5.99 7.47 1.01
C GLN A 199 5.52 8.71 1.78
N ALA A 200 4.50 8.58 2.64
CA ALA A 200 4.03 9.71 3.44
C ALA A 200 5.13 10.28 4.35
N ILE A 201 5.95 9.40 4.94
CA ILE A 201 7.08 9.79 5.79
C ILE A 201 8.16 10.51 4.96
N GLU A 202 8.58 9.95 3.84
CA GLU A 202 9.56 10.57 2.94
C GLU A 202 9.12 11.96 2.48
N MET A 203 7.84 12.13 2.13
CA MET A 203 7.31 13.46 1.77
C MET A 203 7.35 14.43 2.96
N ALA A 204 7.08 13.95 4.17
CA ALA A 204 7.08 14.78 5.38
C ALA A 204 8.49 15.22 5.80
N LEU A 205 9.53 14.47 5.41
CA LEU A 205 10.93 14.75 5.76
C LEU A 205 11.64 15.70 4.77
N MET A 206 11.05 15.99 3.61
CA MET A 206 11.66 16.86 2.58
C MET A 206 12.13 18.23 3.08
N PHE A 207 11.55 18.74 4.17
CA PHE A 207 11.97 20.01 4.76
C PHE A 207 13.39 19.99 5.34
N LEU A 208 13.91 18.81 5.71
CA LEU A 208 15.26 18.69 6.29
C LEU A 208 16.37 19.01 5.28
N ASP A 209 16.10 18.81 3.99
CA ASP A 209 17.08 19.05 2.92
C ASP A 209 17.03 20.48 2.38
N SER A 210 15.98 21.22 2.74
CA SER A 210 15.66 22.51 2.12
C SER A 210 14.86 23.39 3.08
N ALA A 211 15.29 23.48 4.34
CA ALA A 211 14.54 24.18 5.39
C ALA A 211 14.14 25.61 4.98
N SER A 212 15.00 26.31 4.24
CA SER A 212 14.73 27.64 3.69
C SER A 212 13.58 27.68 2.68
N LEU A 213 13.32 26.61 1.91
CA LEU A 213 12.18 26.50 1.00
C LEU A 213 10.85 26.24 1.72
N TYR A 214 10.89 25.64 2.91
CA TYR A 214 9.72 25.31 3.72
C TYR A 214 9.46 26.33 4.84
N ALA A 215 10.28 27.37 4.94
CA ALA A 215 10.08 28.48 5.87
C ALA A 215 8.74 29.17 5.59
N ARG A 216 7.83 29.14 6.57
CA ARG A 216 6.52 29.81 6.48
C ARG A 216 6.60 31.19 7.15
N PRO A 217 6.56 32.30 6.39
CA PRO A 217 6.49 33.63 6.98
C PRO A 217 5.22 33.74 7.83
N ALA A 218 5.32 34.30 9.04
CA ALA A 218 4.19 34.48 9.95
C ALA A 218 3.01 35.25 9.34
N THR A 219 3.25 36.00 8.25
CA THR A 219 2.29 36.85 7.55
C THR A 219 1.67 36.21 6.29
N ALA A 220 2.10 35.01 5.89
CA ALA A 220 1.74 34.42 4.60
C ALA A 220 0.55 33.43 4.65
N LEU A 221 0.00 33.14 5.83
CA LEU A 221 -1.29 32.45 5.89
C LEU A 221 -2.37 33.48 5.53
N PRO A 222 -3.08 33.34 4.39
CA PRO A 222 -4.32 34.09 4.22
C PRO A 222 -5.17 33.77 5.45
N ASN A 223 -5.59 34.84 6.17
CA ASN A 223 -6.40 34.77 7.38
C ASN A 223 -7.25 33.51 7.36
N ALA A 224 -6.97 32.59 8.29
CA ALA A 224 -7.75 31.37 8.50
C ALA A 224 -9.19 31.69 8.14
N VAL A 225 -9.70 31.08 7.06
CA VAL A 225 -11.03 31.35 6.54
C VAL A 225 -11.94 31.32 7.76
N LYS A 226 -12.43 32.51 8.14
CA LYS A 226 -13.31 32.63 9.30
C LYS A 226 -14.40 31.60 9.07
N SER A 227 -14.50 30.66 10.00
CA SER A 227 -15.57 29.66 10.06
C SER A 227 -16.90 30.35 9.82
N THR A 228 -17.36 30.40 8.58
CA THR A 228 -18.72 30.75 8.23
C THR A 228 -19.52 29.47 8.39
N THR A 229 -19.85 29.19 9.64
CA THR A 229 -20.75 28.11 10.09
C THR A 229 -22.18 28.27 9.55
N GLU A 230 -22.43 29.14 8.56
CA GLU A 230 -23.76 29.43 8.03
C GLU A 230 -23.98 28.98 6.57
N THR A 231 -22.95 28.59 5.82
CA THR A 231 -23.15 28.12 4.43
C THR A 231 -23.16 26.60 4.28
N ALA A 232 -22.54 25.85 5.21
CA ALA A 232 -22.54 24.38 5.19
C ALA A 232 -23.91 23.77 5.59
N SER A 233 -24.76 24.53 6.30
CA SER A 233 -26.09 24.09 6.73
C SER A 233 -27.14 24.08 5.61
N ARG A 234 -26.94 24.83 4.51
CA ARG A 234 -27.92 24.93 3.41
C ARG A 234 -27.69 23.99 2.23
N LEU A 235 -26.56 23.29 2.19
CA LEU A 235 -26.23 22.33 1.12
C LEU A 235 -26.33 20.86 1.57
N ALA A 236 -26.61 20.61 2.86
CA ALA A 236 -26.62 19.27 3.44
C ALA A 236 -28.01 18.60 3.49
N THR A 237 -29.09 19.23 2.99
CA THR A 237 -30.44 18.65 3.12
C THR A 237 -31.15 18.29 1.82
N ASP A 238 -30.58 18.43 0.62
CA ASP A 238 -31.42 18.21 -0.58
C ASP A 238 -30.78 17.58 -1.84
N SER A 239 -29.68 16.81 -1.74
CA SER A 239 -29.15 16.17 -2.96
C SER A 239 -28.51 14.78 -2.85
N LEU A 240 -28.12 14.30 -1.66
CA LEU A 240 -27.42 13.01 -1.56
C LEU A 240 -28.32 11.78 -1.36
N ALA A 241 -29.62 11.96 -1.10
CA ALA A 241 -30.55 10.85 -0.86
C ALA A 241 -31.16 10.23 -2.14
N THR A 242 -31.04 10.90 -3.29
CA THR A 242 -31.79 10.54 -4.52
C THR A 242 -31.06 9.55 -5.45
N PRO A 243 -29.72 9.56 -5.60
CA PRO A 243 -29.03 8.54 -6.40
C PRO A 243 -29.06 7.14 -5.75
N LEU A 244 -28.93 7.08 -4.42
CA LEU A 244 -28.85 5.83 -3.65
C LEU A 244 -30.16 5.02 -3.67
N ARG A 245 -31.32 5.69 -3.75
CA ARG A 245 -32.62 5.01 -3.87
C ARG A 245 -32.93 4.47 -5.27
N ARG A 246 -32.29 5.01 -6.33
CA ARG A 246 -32.51 4.55 -7.72
C ARG A 246 -31.74 3.28 -8.04
N LEU A 247 -30.51 3.11 -7.54
CA LEU A 247 -29.72 1.90 -7.78
C LEU A 247 -30.28 0.67 -7.06
N ALA A 248 -30.92 0.84 -5.90
CA ALA A 248 -31.49 -0.26 -5.12
C ALA A 248 -32.79 -0.85 -5.72
N ARG A 249 -33.40 -0.20 -6.72
CA ARG A 249 -34.68 -0.63 -7.32
C ARG A 249 -34.58 -1.29 -8.69
N SER A 250 -33.42 -1.29 -9.35
CA SER A 250 -33.25 -1.88 -10.68
C SER A 250 -32.16 -2.94 -10.71
N LYS A 251 -32.50 -4.14 -10.23
CA LYS A 251 -32.11 -5.46 -10.78
C LYS A 251 -32.54 -6.57 -9.81
N SER A 252 -33.82 -6.92 -9.84
CA SER A 252 -34.27 -8.24 -9.40
C SER A 252 -34.24 -9.17 -10.62
N PHE A 253 -33.07 -9.70 -10.95
CA PHE A 253 -32.98 -10.86 -11.84
C PHE A 253 -32.92 -12.10 -10.96
N SER A 254 -34.03 -12.84 -10.87
CA SER A 254 -34.07 -14.07 -10.07
C SER A 254 -33.40 -15.20 -10.84
N ALA A 255 -32.09 -15.37 -10.66
CA ALA A 255 -31.40 -16.58 -11.09
C ALA A 255 -31.82 -17.77 -10.22
N THR A 256 -32.06 -18.91 -10.86
CA THR A 256 -32.48 -20.16 -10.22
C THR A 256 -31.39 -20.73 -9.28
N PRO A 257 -31.72 -21.59 -8.31
CA PRO A 257 -30.74 -22.13 -7.35
C PRO A 257 -29.54 -22.82 -8.01
N THR A 258 -29.78 -23.51 -9.13
CA THR A 258 -28.75 -24.18 -9.93
C THR A 258 -27.82 -23.18 -10.62
N GLU A 259 -28.36 -22.08 -11.16
CA GLU A 259 -27.57 -21.00 -11.76
C GLU A 259 -26.75 -20.27 -10.71
N ARG A 260 -27.28 -20.03 -9.49
CA ARG A 260 -26.49 -19.44 -8.39
C ARG A 260 -25.35 -20.33 -7.93
N SER A 261 -25.58 -21.65 -7.86
CA SER A 261 -24.52 -22.62 -7.53
C SER A 261 -23.42 -22.60 -8.59
N ALA A 262 -23.78 -22.68 -9.87
CA ALA A 262 -22.84 -22.64 -10.99
C ALA A 262 -22.10 -21.29 -11.12
N LEU A 263 -22.78 -20.16 -10.88
CA LEU A 263 -22.17 -18.83 -10.80
C LEU A 263 -21.21 -18.72 -9.59
N SER A 264 -21.53 -19.37 -8.47
CA SER A 264 -20.65 -19.42 -7.30
C SER A 264 -19.43 -20.32 -7.51
N GLU A 265 -19.57 -21.42 -8.25
CA GLU A 265 -18.48 -22.32 -8.60
C GLU A 265 -17.57 -21.72 -9.66
N ALA A 266 -18.13 -21.07 -10.69
CA ALA A 266 -17.35 -20.34 -11.69
C ALA A 266 -16.57 -19.17 -11.08
N SER A 267 -17.19 -18.41 -10.16
CA SER A 267 -16.50 -17.31 -9.45
C SER A 267 -15.42 -17.79 -8.48
N ARG A 268 -15.60 -18.97 -7.86
CA ARG A 268 -14.55 -19.64 -7.07
C ARG A 268 -13.40 -20.12 -7.95
N LEU A 269 -13.69 -20.78 -9.07
CA LEU A 269 -12.69 -21.24 -10.03
C LEU A 269 -11.86 -20.06 -10.58
N ASP A 270 -12.49 -18.92 -10.87
CA ASP A 270 -11.79 -17.70 -11.30
C ASP A 270 -10.97 -17.06 -10.18
N ALA A 271 -11.38 -17.20 -8.91
CA ALA A 271 -10.57 -16.76 -7.77
C ALA A 271 -9.34 -17.66 -7.58
N ASP A 272 -9.52 -18.98 -7.64
CA ASP A 272 -8.46 -19.98 -7.52
C ASP A 272 -7.44 -19.87 -8.67
N ARG A 273 -7.90 -19.61 -9.90
CA ARG A 273 -7.03 -19.29 -11.06
C ARG A 273 -6.15 -18.09 -10.80
N ARG A 274 -6.74 -17.00 -10.29
CA ARG A 274 -6.01 -15.76 -9.99
C ARG A 274 -5.02 -15.94 -8.84
N ASP A 275 -5.40 -16.68 -7.80
CA ASP A 275 -4.52 -17.02 -6.68
C ASP A 275 -3.29 -17.82 -7.16
N CYS A 276 -3.49 -18.83 -8.02
CA CYS A 276 -2.38 -19.60 -8.59
C CYS A 276 -1.39 -18.72 -9.37
N ILE A 277 -1.88 -17.91 -10.31
CA ILE A 277 -1.03 -17.01 -11.11
C ILE A 277 -0.28 -16.02 -10.21
N ALA A 278 -0.95 -15.44 -9.20
CA ALA A 278 -0.32 -14.50 -8.28
C ALA A 278 0.84 -15.14 -7.50
N ARG A 279 0.64 -16.37 -7.01
CA ARG A 279 1.66 -17.13 -6.27
C ARG A 279 2.84 -17.53 -7.15
N LEU A 280 2.58 -17.94 -8.39
CA LEU A 280 3.65 -18.20 -9.38
C LEU A 280 4.47 -16.94 -9.67
N CYS A 281 3.81 -15.80 -9.93
CA CYS A 281 4.48 -14.52 -10.15
C CYS A 281 5.32 -14.08 -8.93
N SER A 282 4.82 -14.30 -7.71
CA SER A 282 5.56 -14.02 -6.48
C SER A 282 6.80 -14.92 -6.34
N ALA A 283 6.64 -16.23 -6.58
CA ALA A 283 7.73 -17.20 -6.54
C ALA A 283 8.84 -16.87 -7.55
N LEU A 284 8.48 -16.32 -8.72
CA LEU A 284 9.44 -15.87 -9.74
C LEU A 284 10.24 -14.63 -9.36
N ARG A 285 9.70 -13.78 -8.49
CA ARG A 285 10.42 -12.61 -7.94
C ARG A 285 11.31 -12.98 -6.76
N GLY A 286 11.03 -14.12 -6.12
CA GLY A 286 11.83 -14.68 -5.03
C GLY A 286 13.02 -15.52 -5.51
N ARG A 287 13.64 -16.24 -4.58
CA ARG A 287 14.71 -17.19 -4.89
C ARG A 287 14.13 -18.44 -5.55
N CYS A 288 14.53 -18.70 -6.79
CA CYS A 288 14.17 -19.89 -7.55
C CYS A 288 14.49 -21.18 -6.75
N GLY A 289 13.57 -22.13 -6.74
CA GLY A 289 13.67 -23.40 -6.00
C GLY A 289 13.27 -23.35 -4.53
N VAL A 290 12.94 -22.17 -3.96
CA VAL A 290 12.40 -22.08 -2.59
C VAL A 290 10.93 -22.51 -2.57
N PRO A 291 10.51 -23.34 -1.59
CA PRO A 291 9.10 -23.69 -1.41
C PRO A 291 8.24 -22.45 -1.13
N PHE A 292 7.06 -22.40 -1.74
CA PHE A 292 6.03 -21.41 -1.45
C PHE A 292 4.67 -22.10 -1.28
N GLU A 293 3.76 -21.44 -0.58
CA GLU A 293 2.40 -21.93 -0.47
C GLU A 293 1.66 -21.79 -1.80
N LEU A 294 1.06 -22.88 -2.26
CA LEU A 294 0.18 -22.94 -3.40
C LEU A 294 -0.89 -23.99 -3.10
N PRO A 295 -2.13 -23.62 -2.75
CA PRO A 295 -3.20 -24.60 -2.53
C PRO A 295 -3.45 -25.46 -3.77
N VAL A 296 -3.72 -26.75 -3.58
CA VAL A 296 -3.99 -27.68 -4.69
C VAL A 296 -5.20 -27.24 -5.54
N ALA A 297 -6.21 -26.61 -4.92
CA ALA A 297 -7.36 -26.05 -5.64
C ALA A 297 -6.95 -24.96 -6.64
N SER A 298 -6.08 -24.03 -6.22
CA SER A 298 -5.50 -23.00 -7.06
C SER A 298 -4.69 -23.61 -8.21
N LEU A 299 -3.85 -24.62 -7.92
CA LEU A 299 -3.09 -25.34 -8.94
C LEU A 299 -4.02 -25.98 -9.98
N LEU A 300 -5.07 -26.67 -9.54
CA LEU A 300 -6.02 -27.37 -10.40
C LEU A 300 -6.90 -26.39 -11.21
N ALA A 301 -7.18 -25.21 -10.68
CA ALA A 301 -7.93 -24.18 -11.41
C ALA A 301 -7.19 -23.71 -12.69
N VAL A 302 -5.85 -23.77 -12.68
CA VAL A 302 -5.00 -23.42 -13.84
C VAL A 302 -4.60 -24.64 -14.64
N PHE A 303 -4.18 -25.72 -13.98
CA PHE A 303 -3.57 -26.89 -14.62
C PHE A 303 -4.42 -28.15 -14.57
N GLY A 304 -5.65 -28.13 -14.05
CA GLY A 304 -6.48 -29.31 -13.79
C GLY A 304 -6.95 -30.09 -15.02
N ALA A 305 -7.01 -29.47 -16.20
CA ALA A 305 -7.31 -30.15 -17.46
C ALA A 305 -6.10 -30.94 -18.02
N ALA A 306 -4.89 -30.42 -17.83
CA ALA A 306 -3.69 -31.25 -17.71
C ALA A 306 -3.87 -32.10 -16.43
N PHE A 307 -3.31 -33.26 -16.15
CA PHE A 307 -3.75 -34.14 -15.03
C PHE A 307 -5.11 -34.86 -15.22
N GLY A 308 -5.96 -34.46 -16.18
CA GLY A 308 -7.16 -35.21 -16.55
C GLY A 308 -8.38 -34.99 -15.65
N GLU A 309 -8.43 -33.88 -14.90
CA GLU A 309 -9.59 -33.47 -14.12
C GLU A 309 -10.46 -32.52 -14.99
N SER A 310 -11.76 -32.78 -15.07
CA SER A 310 -12.68 -32.13 -16.03
C SER A 310 -12.79 -30.60 -15.82
N GLY A 311 -12.19 -29.81 -16.71
CA GLY A 311 -12.28 -28.35 -16.78
C GLY A 311 -12.01 -27.80 -18.20
N PRO A 312 -12.50 -26.60 -18.58
CA PRO A 312 -12.56 -26.16 -19.97
C PRO A 312 -11.21 -25.69 -20.55
N SER A 313 -10.88 -26.32 -21.69
CA SER A 313 -9.95 -25.98 -22.77
C SER A 313 -8.51 -25.58 -22.43
N SER A 314 -7.64 -26.53 -22.78
CA SER A 314 -6.21 -26.45 -23.09
C SER A 314 -5.85 -25.34 -24.07
N ASN A 315 -4.91 -24.47 -23.67
CA ASN A 315 -4.16 -23.62 -24.59
C ASN A 315 -2.65 -23.67 -24.33
N CYS A 316 -2.13 -24.83 -23.96
CA CYS A 316 -0.69 -25.02 -23.83
C CYS A 316 -0.25 -26.27 -24.56
N ARG A 317 0.15 -26.11 -25.83
CA ARG A 317 0.76 -27.18 -26.64
C ARG A 317 2.12 -27.64 -26.08
N ASP A 318 2.76 -26.79 -25.28
CA ASP A 318 4.10 -27.00 -24.74
C ASP A 318 4.14 -27.12 -23.20
N CYS A 319 3.03 -27.59 -22.60
CA CYS A 319 2.98 -27.97 -21.19
C CYS A 319 2.90 -29.49 -21.05
N SER A 320 3.81 -30.06 -20.27
CA SER A 320 3.76 -31.46 -19.84
C SER A 320 3.52 -31.55 -18.34
N HIS A 321 2.77 -32.57 -17.93
CA HIS A 321 2.37 -32.74 -16.54
C HIS A 321 2.53 -34.20 -16.11
N ARG A 322 2.83 -34.42 -14.84
CA ARG A 322 2.92 -35.75 -14.22
C ARG A 322 2.32 -35.71 -12.82
N VAL A 323 1.65 -36.80 -12.44
CA VAL A 323 1.21 -37.06 -11.07
C VAL A 323 1.82 -38.39 -10.65
N ASP A 324 2.48 -38.43 -9.48
CA ASP A 324 3.03 -39.67 -8.94
C ASP A 324 2.01 -40.42 -8.04
N SER A 325 2.37 -41.62 -7.60
CA SER A 325 1.52 -42.45 -6.72
C SER A 325 1.27 -41.83 -5.34
N GLY A 326 2.03 -40.81 -4.96
CA GLY A 326 1.87 -40.05 -3.71
C GLY A 326 1.05 -38.76 -3.88
N GLY A 327 0.51 -38.50 -5.08
CA GLY A 327 -0.26 -37.29 -5.37
C GLY A 327 0.58 -36.05 -5.63
N ARG A 328 1.92 -36.18 -5.71
CA ARG A 328 2.78 -35.05 -6.09
C ARG A 328 2.62 -34.76 -7.57
N ARG A 329 2.58 -33.48 -7.90
CA ARG A 329 2.30 -32.99 -9.25
C ARG A 329 3.52 -32.26 -9.78
N THR A 330 3.90 -32.54 -11.01
CA THR A 330 4.95 -31.79 -11.72
C THR A 330 4.35 -31.20 -12.98
N VAL A 331 4.53 -29.90 -13.18
CA VAL A 331 4.15 -29.18 -14.39
C VAL A 331 5.42 -28.62 -15.01
N VAL A 332 5.63 -28.87 -16.29
CA VAL A 332 6.73 -28.32 -17.07
C VAL A 332 6.10 -27.51 -18.19
N VAL A 333 6.38 -26.21 -18.24
CA VAL A 333 5.96 -25.32 -19.32
C VAL A 333 7.20 -24.88 -20.06
N GLU A 334 7.25 -25.17 -21.35
CA GLU A 334 8.40 -24.90 -22.21
C GLU A 334 7.97 -24.01 -23.39
N GLY A 335 8.82 -23.11 -23.84
CA GLY A 335 8.50 -22.21 -24.96
C GLY A 335 7.83 -20.91 -24.52
N ARG A 336 8.12 -19.84 -25.27
CA ARG A 336 7.81 -18.47 -24.87
C ARG A 336 6.31 -18.17 -24.86
N ASP A 337 5.61 -18.58 -25.90
CA ASP A 337 4.16 -18.36 -26.02
C ASP A 337 3.40 -19.06 -24.89
N ALA A 338 3.88 -20.22 -24.47
CA ALA A 338 3.34 -20.99 -23.36
C ALA A 338 3.63 -20.32 -22.00
N VAL A 339 4.86 -19.83 -21.79
CA VAL A 339 5.23 -19.06 -20.59
C VAL A 339 4.40 -17.78 -20.48
N ASP A 340 4.27 -17.02 -21.57
CA ASP A 340 3.50 -15.78 -21.60
C ASP A 340 2.01 -16.02 -21.36
N ALA A 341 1.44 -17.13 -21.84
CA ALA A 341 0.04 -17.48 -21.57
C ALA A 341 -0.29 -17.62 -20.08
N PHE A 342 0.69 -17.98 -19.23
CA PHE A 342 0.51 -18.09 -17.78
C PHE A 342 1.04 -16.90 -17.00
N LEU A 343 2.05 -16.20 -17.54
CA LEU A 343 2.87 -15.24 -16.80
C LEU A 343 2.99 -13.87 -17.49
N ALA A 344 2.13 -13.53 -18.47
CA ALA A 344 2.18 -12.28 -19.22
C ALA A 344 2.30 -11.01 -18.35
N ASP A 345 1.74 -11.03 -17.14
CA ASP A 345 1.77 -9.91 -16.20
C ASP A 345 3.07 -9.85 -15.33
N SER A 346 4.01 -10.78 -15.52
CA SER A 346 5.28 -10.82 -14.81
C SER A 346 6.39 -10.21 -15.66
N PRO A 347 7.08 -9.13 -15.21
CA PRO A 347 8.20 -8.54 -15.95
C PRO A 347 9.38 -9.52 -16.13
N ILE A 348 9.42 -10.59 -15.35
CA ILE A 348 10.46 -11.64 -15.43
C ILE A 348 10.12 -12.68 -16.51
N ALA A 349 8.84 -12.83 -16.89
CA ALA A 349 8.40 -13.81 -17.90
C ALA A 349 9.14 -13.67 -19.23
N ALA A 350 9.45 -12.43 -19.63
CA ALA A 350 10.23 -12.14 -20.83
C ALA A 350 11.62 -12.80 -20.86
N SER A 351 12.20 -13.14 -19.70
CA SER A 351 13.52 -13.78 -19.57
C SER A 351 13.47 -15.31 -19.43
N ILE A 352 12.28 -15.89 -19.28
CA ILE A 352 12.07 -17.31 -18.99
C ILE A 352 11.80 -18.06 -20.31
N GLY A 353 12.59 -19.09 -20.58
CA GLY A 353 12.37 -20.01 -21.71
C GLY A 353 11.58 -21.26 -21.31
N LYS A 354 11.65 -21.63 -20.04
CA LYS A 354 10.98 -22.80 -19.47
C LYS A 354 10.84 -22.64 -17.95
N PHE A 355 9.75 -23.14 -17.38
CA PHE A 355 9.64 -23.32 -15.94
C PHE A 355 9.12 -24.71 -15.55
N ILE A 356 9.55 -25.16 -14.38
CA ILE A 356 9.17 -26.45 -13.78
C ILE A 356 8.57 -26.15 -12.40
N LEU A 357 7.31 -26.51 -12.22
CA LEU A 357 6.59 -26.40 -10.96
C LEU A 357 6.41 -27.80 -10.37
N ALA A 358 7.01 -28.03 -9.20
CA ALA A 358 6.82 -29.25 -8.41
C ALA A 358 5.90 -28.94 -7.22
N HIS A 359 4.80 -29.66 -7.06
CA HIS A 359 3.78 -29.44 -6.03
C HIS A 359 3.58 -30.72 -5.21
N ASP A 360 3.44 -30.58 -3.89
CA ASP A 360 3.39 -31.71 -2.95
C ASP A 360 2.07 -32.51 -2.96
N GLY A 361 1.02 -31.92 -3.54
CA GLY A 361 -0.32 -32.49 -3.65
C GLY A 361 -1.32 -31.92 -2.65
N VAL A 362 -0.85 -31.07 -1.74
CA VAL A 362 -1.63 -30.48 -0.64
C VAL A 362 -1.67 -28.96 -0.76
N SER A 363 -0.54 -28.29 -0.53
CA SER A 363 -0.51 -26.83 -0.42
C SER A 363 0.87 -26.19 -0.63
N SER A 364 1.90 -26.93 -1.01
CA SER A 364 3.25 -26.39 -1.20
C SER A 364 3.79 -26.71 -2.58
N ALA A 365 4.50 -25.74 -3.18
CA ALA A 365 5.17 -25.91 -4.44
C ALA A 365 6.57 -25.29 -4.48
N GLN A 366 7.41 -25.77 -5.40
CA GLN A 366 8.70 -25.21 -5.75
C GLN A 366 8.73 -24.90 -7.24
N LEU A 367 9.29 -23.74 -7.60
CA LEU A 367 9.37 -23.27 -8.98
C LEU A 367 10.82 -23.14 -9.42
N GLN A 368 11.17 -23.86 -10.49
CA GLN A 368 12.47 -23.77 -11.18
C GLN A 368 12.29 -23.10 -12.54
N VAL A 369 13.26 -22.29 -12.96
CA VAL A 369 13.22 -21.59 -14.26
C VAL A 369 14.52 -21.75 -15.02
N ASP A 370 14.40 -21.97 -16.33
CA ASP A 370 15.50 -21.89 -17.28
C ASP A 370 15.32 -20.65 -18.16
N ARG A 371 16.41 -19.90 -18.39
CA ARG A 371 16.38 -18.71 -19.24
C ARG A 371 16.26 -19.07 -20.72
N ALA A 372 15.62 -18.20 -21.49
CA ALA A 372 15.51 -18.37 -22.95
C ALA A 372 16.91 -18.34 -23.61
N LYS A 373 17.16 -19.24 -24.58
CA LYS A 373 18.41 -19.25 -25.35
C LYS A 373 18.54 -17.93 -26.13
N GLY A 374 19.57 -17.14 -25.83
CA GLY A 374 19.88 -15.88 -26.53
C GLY A 374 20.10 -14.64 -25.66
N GLN A 375 19.90 -14.73 -24.33
CA GLN A 375 20.22 -13.64 -23.40
C GLN A 375 21.37 -14.05 -22.46
N SER A 376 22.58 -14.12 -23.00
CA SER A 376 23.79 -13.92 -22.20
C SER A 376 23.99 -12.42 -21.98
N CYS A 377 24.47 -12.04 -20.79
CA CYS A 377 24.79 -10.68 -20.31
C CYS A 377 23.68 -9.98 -19.51
N LEU A 378 23.59 -10.30 -18.22
CA LEU A 378 23.75 -9.35 -17.11
C LEU A 378 23.63 -10.19 -15.83
N ALA A 379 24.79 -10.46 -15.24
CA ALA A 379 24.97 -11.30 -14.09
C ALA A 379 24.65 -10.54 -12.80
N SER A 380 24.08 -11.28 -11.84
CA SER A 380 24.25 -11.09 -10.39
C SER A 380 24.07 -9.68 -9.85
N SER A 381 22.82 -9.31 -9.55
CA SER A 381 22.40 -8.54 -8.36
C SER A 381 20.94 -8.16 -8.55
N LEU A 382 20.01 -9.00 -8.08
CA LEU A 382 18.68 -8.65 -7.59
C LEU A 382 18.23 -9.74 -6.62
#